data_AF-A0A9P4HDT2-F1
#
_entry.id   AF-A0A9P4HDT2-F1
#
_cell.length_a   1.000
_cell.length_b   1.000
_cell.length_c   1.000
_cell.angle_alpha   90.00
_cell.angle_beta   90.00
_cell.angle_gamma   90.00
#
_symmetry.space_group_name_H-M   'P 1'
#
loop_
_entity.id
_entity.type
_entity.pdbx_description
1 polymer ?
#
loop_
_entity_poly.entity_id
_entity_poly.type
_entity_poly.pdbx_seq_one_letter_code
_entity_poly.pdbx_strand_id
1 'polypeptide(L)'
;MAVIWGLDLREMQWGKFKSSYMWNSEYHMRKTKFVIYQLAMILCVVSESLGTAALSDYVDQQDFMANQTPQAYVHNNNFIGIASFNIFVGIYVATIFGSAFFFDLFWPERHESRGVKLAWRICSVFACMLTLACALAYTDIVATKSAYVTGANAAESQRELAAYGGSPLRYRDNGRAIASVVFLWPGMVFTFVSTYLLWRSIAHIDAYGPMSTHARKMNDLSKPVTEKPVDEEASLSAEGPTLAQPGQSHARPEGFHDRNAGTSQQLHSAV
;
A
#
# COMPACT_ATOMS: atom_id res chain seq x y z
N MET A 1 18.08 10.21 20.79
CA MET A 1 17.35 10.32 19.50
C MET A 1 16.41 9.14 19.39
N ALA A 2 15.23 9.33 18.82
CA ALA A 2 14.13 8.37 18.96
C ALA A 2 14.28 7.19 17.99
N VAL A 3 14.86 6.09 18.49
CA VAL A 3 14.68 4.76 17.92
C VAL A 3 13.33 4.27 18.44
N ILE A 4 12.33 4.19 17.56
CA ILE A 4 11.02 3.66 17.94
C ILE A 4 10.96 2.23 17.40
N TRP A 5 10.85 1.26 18.32
CA TRP A 5 10.67 -0.16 17.99
C TRP A 5 11.80 -0.78 17.15
N GLY A 6 13.03 -0.28 17.33
CA GLY A 6 14.21 -0.77 16.59
C GLY A 6 14.36 -0.20 15.16
N LEU A 7 13.51 0.76 14.80
CA LEU A 7 13.55 1.44 13.50
C LEU A 7 14.20 2.82 13.69
N ASP A 8 15.30 3.08 12.98
CA ASP A 8 15.92 4.41 12.97
C ASP A 8 15.11 5.35 12.09
N LEU A 9 14.45 6.34 12.70
CA LEU A 9 13.65 7.37 12.03
C LEU A 9 14.46 8.19 11.01
N ARG A 10 15.80 8.17 11.06
CA ARG A 10 16.67 8.79 10.06
C ARG A 10 16.61 8.14 8.68
N GLU A 11 16.20 6.87 8.60
CA GLU A 11 16.05 6.14 7.35
C GLU A 11 14.73 6.43 6.62
N MET A 12 13.81 7.13 7.29
CA MET A 12 12.56 7.61 6.71
C MET A 12 12.84 8.85 5.85
N GLN A 13 13.33 8.62 4.63
CA GLN A 13 13.66 9.67 3.69
C GLN A 13 12.58 9.79 2.62
N TRP A 14 12.09 11.01 2.38
CA TRP A 14 11.15 11.30 1.29
C TRP A 14 11.70 10.88 -0.09
N GLY A 15 13.02 10.82 -0.26
CA GLY A 15 13.67 10.30 -1.46
C GLY A 15 13.43 8.81 -1.73
N LYS A 16 13.06 7.99 -0.72
CA LYS A 16 12.70 6.57 -0.90
C LYS A 16 11.34 6.37 -1.58
N PHE A 17 10.51 7.42 -1.67
CA PHE A 17 9.32 7.44 -2.53
C PHE A 17 9.65 7.62 -4.02
N LYS A 18 10.92 7.84 -4.38
CA LYS A 18 11.31 7.95 -5.79
C LYS A 18 11.02 6.63 -6.49
N SER A 19 10.43 6.73 -7.68
CA SER A 19 10.10 5.59 -8.56
C SER A 19 11.25 4.57 -8.67
N SER A 20 12.52 5.01 -8.75
CA SER A 20 13.66 4.09 -8.84
C SER A 20 13.85 3.19 -7.61
N TYR A 21 13.44 3.61 -6.41
CA TYR A 21 13.51 2.79 -5.18
C TYR A 21 12.34 1.79 -5.09
N MET A 22 11.16 2.21 -5.56
CA MET A 22 9.93 1.41 -5.55
C MET A 22 9.96 0.30 -6.61
N TRP A 23 10.58 0.56 -7.76
CA TRP A 23 10.74 -0.38 -8.87
C TRP A 23 12.12 -1.06 -8.91
N ASN A 24 12.85 -1.10 -7.81
CA ASN A 24 14.11 -1.85 -7.73
C ASN A 24 13.86 -3.37 -7.53
N SER A 25 14.64 -4.22 -8.19
CA SER A 25 14.62 -5.70 -8.08
C SER A 25 15.57 -6.25 -7.02
N GLU A 26 16.28 -5.38 -6.30
CA GLU A 26 17.20 -5.77 -5.22
C GLU A 26 16.51 -6.56 -4.08
N TYR A 27 15.21 -6.33 -3.85
CA TYR A 27 14.47 -6.92 -2.73
C TYR A 27 13.35 -7.86 -3.20
N HIS A 28 13.14 -8.97 -2.48
CA HIS A 28 12.24 -10.04 -2.91
C HIS A 28 10.77 -9.57 -3.02
N MET A 29 10.19 -9.71 -4.22
CA MET A 29 8.79 -9.40 -4.55
C MET A 29 8.35 -7.93 -4.31
N ARG A 30 9.28 -6.97 -4.21
CA ARG A 30 8.95 -5.56 -3.89
C ARG A 30 7.93 -4.95 -4.85
N LYS A 31 8.12 -5.08 -6.17
CA LYS A 31 7.19 -4.56 -7.19
C LYS A 31 5.80 -5.18 -7.06
N THR A 32 5.76 -6.50 -6.92
CA THR A 32 4.52 -7.27 -6.84
C THR A 32 3.73 -6.91 -5.59
N LYS A 33 4.39 -6.83 -4.43
CA LYS A 33 3.75 -6.40 -3.18
C LYS A 33 3.23 -4.97 -3.29
N PHE A 34 4.02 -4.07 -3.84
CA PHE A 34 3.60 -2.68 -4.02
C PHE A 34 2.32 -2.58 -4.85
N VAL A 35 2.30 -3.18 -6.04
CA VAL A 35 1.13 -3.13 -6.91
C VAL A 35 -0.09 -3.78 -6.24
N ILE A 36 0.08 -4.95 -5.64
CA ILE A 36 -1.04 -5.70 -5.06
C ILE A 36 -1.60 -5.01 -3.80
N TYR A 37 -0.75 -4.50 -2.91
CA TYR A 37 -1.19 -3.78 -1.71
C TYR A 37 -1.90 -2.48 -2.10
N GLN A 38 -1.37 -1.73 -3.08
CA GLN A 38 -2.01 -0.51 -3.57
C GLN A 38 -3.35 -0.78 -4.25
N LEU A 39 -3.45 -1.86 -5.05
CA LEU A 39 -4.74 -2.24 -5.65
C LEU A 39 -5.78 -2.58 -4.58
N ALA A 40 -5.40 -3.36 -3.55
CA ALA A 40 -6.29 -3.65 -2.43
C ALA A 40 -6.77 -2.36 -1.76
N MET A 41 -5.85 -1.44 -1.44
CA MET A 41 -6.20 -0.20 -0.76
C MET A 41 -7.05 0.74 -1.62
N ILE A 42 -6.68 0.97 -2.88
CA ILE A 42 -7.44 1.88 -3.76
C ILE A 42 -8.86 1.36 -3.96
N LEU A 43 -9.04 0.06 -4.21
CA LEU A 43 -10.37 -0.51 -4.44
C LEU A 43 -11.24 -0.46 -3.19
N CYS A 44 -10.67 -0.75 -2.01
CA CYS A 44 -11.39 -0.62 -0.73
C CYS A 44 -11.72 0.84 -0.40
N VAL A 45 -10.82 1.79 -0.63
CA VAL A 45 -11.05 3.23 -0.38
C VAL A 45 -12.08 3.82 -1.35
N VAL A 46 -12.05 3.42 -2.62
CA VAL A 46 -13.07 3.83 -3.61
C VAL A 46 -14.44 3.26 -3.22
N SER A 47 -14.50 1.98 -2.83
CA SER A 47 -15.72 1.37 -2.29
C SER A 47 -16.26 2.17 -1.11
N GLU A 48 -15.41 2.44 -0.11
CA GLU A 48 -15.76 3.24 1.07
C GLU A 48 -16.29 4.63 0.69
N SER A 49 -15.60 5.34 -0.21
CA SER A 49 -15.97 6.70 -0.63
C SER A 49 -17.33 6.72 -1.32
N LEU A 50 -17.60 5.76 -2.21
CA LEU A 50 -18.88 5.62 -2.90
C LEU A 50 -20.00 5.22 -1.93
N GLY A 51 -19.70 4.33 -0.98
CA GLY A 51 -20.65 3.92 0.06
C GLY A 51 -20.99 5.08 1.00
N THR A 52 -20.01 5.93 1.31
CA THR A 52 -20.19 7.15 2.12
C THR A 52 -21.01 8.20 1.38
N ALA A 53 -20.77 8.39 0.08
CA ALA A 53 -21.61 9.27 -0.73
C ALA A 53 -23.07 8.81 -0.75
N ALA A 54 -23.31 7.51 -0.95
CA ALA A 54 -24.65 6.95 -0.87
C ALA A 54 -25.26 7.09 0.54
N LEU A 55 -24.44 6.92 1.60
CA LEU A 55 -24.86 7.09 2.99
C LEU A 55 -25.35 8.52 3.24
N SER A 56 -24.59 9.53 2.81
CA SER A 56 -24.99 10.94 2.90
C SER A 56 -26.34 11.16 2.22
N ASP A 57 -26.53 10.65 0.99
CA ASP A 57 -27.81 10.82 0.29
C ASP A 57 -29.00 10.18 1.05
N TYR A 58 -28.77 9.09 1.81
CA TYR A 58 -29.80 8.43 2.62
C TYR A 58 -30.05 9.11 3.97
N VAL A 59 -29.05 9.74 4.56
CA VAL A 59 -29.19 10.55 5.78
C VAL A 59 -29.93 11.84 5.46
N ASP A 60 -29.55 12.54 4.38
CA ASP A 60 -30.21 13.76 3.92
C ASP A 60 -31.70 13.50 3.61
N GLN A 61 -32.02 12.32 3.08
CA GLN A 61 -33.41 11.89 2.86
C GLN A 61 -34.18 11.71 4.18
N GLN A 62 -33.55 11.16 5.22
CA GLN A 62 -34.18 11.01 6.53
C GLN A 62 -34.43 12.38 7.16
N ASP A 63 -33.45 13.29 7.09
CA ASP A 63 -33.54 14.64 7.64
C ASP A 63 -34.60 15.48 6.91
N PHE A 64 -34.68 15.37 5.58
CA PHE A 64 -35.72 16.02 4.78
C PHE A 64 -37.12 15.59 5.21
N MET A 65 -37.36 14.28 5.32
CA MET A 65 -38.66 13.74 5.70
C MET A 65 -39.02 14.08 7.15
N ALA A 66 -38.06 14.05 8.07
CA ALA A 66 -38.27 14.44 9.47
C ALA A 66 -38.69 15.91 9.62
N ASN A 67 -38.11 16.79 8.81
CA ASN A 67 -38.43 18.22 8.81
C ASN A 67 -39.80 18.52 8.18
N GLN A 68 -40.19 17.79 7.13
CA GLN A 68 -41.40 18.09 6.37
C GLN A 68 -42.65 17.36 6.90
N THR A 69 -42.49 16.19 7.52
CA THR A 69 -43.59 15.44 8.11
C THR A 69 -43.14 14.80 9.43
N PRO A 70 -43.27 15.50 10.57
CA PRO A 70 -42.83 14.99 11.88
C PRO A 70 -43.51 13.70 12.35
N GLN A 71 -44.60 13.29 11.68
CA GLN A 71 -45.30 12.04 11.94
C GLN A 71 -44.83 10.87 11.06
N ALA A 72 -44.02 11.13 10.03
CA ALA A 72 -43.47 10.11 9.13
C ALA A 72 -42.01 9.80 9.49
N TYR A 73 -41.71 8.53 9.76
CA TYR A 73 -40.37 8.04 10.06
C TYR A 73 -39.84 7.19 8.92
N VAL A 74 -38.68 7.57 8.36
CA VAL A 74 -37.97 6.82 7.31
C VAL A 74 -36.95 5.89 7.96
N HIS A 75 -37.05 4.59 7.70
CA HIS A 75 -36.15 3.58 8.24
C HIS A 75 -35.06 3.20 7.22
N ASN A 76 -33.88 3.80 7.33
CA ASN A 76 -32.69 3.50 6.51
C ASN A 76 -31.57 2.76 7.28
N ASN A 77 -31.87 2.29 8.50
CA ASN A 77 -30.88 1.74 9.44
C ASN A 77 -30.05 0.58 8.84
N ASN A 78 -30.65 -0.22 7.96
CA ASN A 78 -29.97 -1.32 7.28
C ASN A 78 -28.82 -0.79 6.39
N PHE A 79 -29.06 0.27 5.61
CA PHE A 79 -28.04 0.85 4.76
C PHE A 79 -26.99 1.60 5.57
N ILE A 80 -27.43 2.37 6.56
CA ILE A 80 -26.54 3.14 7.45
C ILE A 80 -25.56 2.20 8.17
N GLY A 81 -26.06 1.09 8.71
CA GLY A 81 -25.24 0.10 9.39
C GLY A 81 -24.18 -0.52 8.48
N ILE A 82 -24.57 -0.95 7.28
CA ILE A 82 -23.64 -1.62 6.37
C ILE A 82 -22.65 -0.66 5.72
N ALA A 83 -23.06 0.57 5.40
CA ALA A 83 -22.16 1.60 4.89
C ALA A 83 -21.12 2.00 5.96
N SER A 84 -21.55 2.15 7.22
CA SER A 84 -20.64 2.40 8.35
C SER A 84 -19.65 1.27 8.55
N PHE A 85 -20.10 0.02 8.42
CA PHE A 85 -19.22 -1.15 8.48
C PHE A 85 -18.22 -1.17 7.32
N ASN A 86 -18.63 -0.78 6.11
CA ASN A 86 -17.72 -0.66 4.95
C ASN A 86 -16.64 0.41 5.18
N ILE A 87 -16.98 1.56 5.77
CA ILE A 87 -16.00 2.59 6.16
C ILE A 87 -14.95 2.00 7.13
N PHE A 88 -15.41 1.33 8.18
CA PHE A 88 -14.51 0.70 9.15
C PHE A 88 -13.57 -0.32 8.49
N VAL A 89 -14.12 -1.18 7.62
CA VAL A 89 -13.35 -2.20 6.89
C VAL A 89 -12.32 -1.55 5.95
N GLY A 90 -12.70 -0.50 5.21
CA GLY A 90 -11.81 0.25 4.34
C GLY A 90 -10.60 0.83 5.07
N ILE A 91 -10.86 1.56 6.17
CA ILE A 91 -9.82 2.13 7.04
C ILE A 91 -8.93 1.04 7.64
N TYR A 92 -9.51 -0.08 8.08
CA TYR A 92 -8.76 -1.19 8.66
C TYR A 92 -7.77 -1.80 7.64
N VAL A 93 -8.25 -2.11 6.43
CA VAL A 93 -7.41 -2.65 5.35
C VAL A 93 -6.31 -1.66 4.97
N ALA A 94 -6.64 -0.38 4.82
CA ALA A 94 -5.68 0.67 4.51
C ALA A 94 -4.62 0.81 5.61
N THR A 95 -5.02 0.70 6.87
CA THR A 95 -4.09 0.77 8.00
C THR A 95 -3.13 -0.41 8.00
N ILE A 96 -3.63 -1.64 7.87
CA ILE A 96 -2.79 -2.85 7.92
C ILE A 96 -1.88 -2.94 6.69
N PHE A 97 -2.41 -2.90 5.48
CA PHE A 97 -1.58 -3.07 4.27
C PHE A 97 -0.80 -1.82 3.91
N GLY A 98 -1.32 -0.63 4.24
CA GLY A 98 -0.59 0.62 4.06
C GLY A 98 0.61 0.69 4.98
N SER A 99 0.45 0.36 6.26
CA SER A 99 1.59 0.31 7.17
C SER A 99 2.58 -0.80 6.78
N ALA A 100 2.12 -2.00 6.41
CA ALA A 100 2.98 -3.06 5.89
C ALA A 100 3.81 -2.59 4.68
N PHE A 101 3.18 -1.85 3.75
CA PHE A 101 3.85 -1.24 2.62
C PHE A 101 4.91 -0.21 3.06
N PHE A 102 4.55 0.74 3.94
CA PHE A 102 5.51 1.75 4.40
C PHE A 102 6.71 1.13 5.13
N PHE A 103 6.48 0.08 5.92
CA PHE A 103 7.57 -0.65 6.57
C PHE A 103 8.49 -1.35 5.56
N ASP A 104 7.92 -2.05 4.56
CA ASP A 104 8.69 -2.68 3.48
C ASP A 104 9.46 -1.66 2.61
N LEU A 105 8.95 -0.42 2.51
CA LEU A 105 9.57 0.67 1.73
C LEU A 105 10.70 1.37 2.49
N PHE A 106 10.45 1.77 3.74
CA PHE A 106 11.40 2.58 4.51
C PHE A 106 12.50 1.73 5.15
N TRP A 107 12.17 0.55 5.67
CA TRP A 107 13.10 -0.31 6.39
C TRP A 107 13.10 -1.74 5.82
N PRO A 108 13.60 -1.93 4.60
CA PRO A 108 13.57 -3.23 3.96
C PRO A 108 14.47 -4.28 4.62
N GLU A 109 15.45 -3.86 5.42
CA GLU A 109 16.38 -4.74 6.13
C GLU A 109 16.02 -4.94 7.61
N ARG A 110 14.80 -4.55 8.02
CA ARG A 110 14.39 -4.64 9.42
C ARG A 110 14.39 -6.08 9.94
N HIS A 111 14.98 -6.28 11.11
CA HIS A 111 14.81 -7.51 11.89
C HIS A 111 13.56 -7.38 12.77
N GLU A 112 12.44 -7.90 12.28
CA GLU A 112 11.21 -7.96 13.06
C GLU A 112 11.26 -9.06 14.14
N SER A 113 10.78 -8.72 15.34
CA SER A 113 10.57 -9.69 16.42
C SER A 113 9.48 -10.69 16.06
N ARG A 114 9.54 -11.89 16.66
CA ARG A 114 8.53 -12.95 16.43
C ARG A 114 7.10 -12.49 16.75
N GLY A 115 6.94 -11.65 17.78
CA GLY A 115 5.64 -11.10 18.17
C GLY A 115 5.03 -10.19 17.10
N VAL A 116 5.84 -9.33 16.47
CA VAL A 116 5.38 -8.43 15.41
C VAL A 116 4.98 -9.22 14.16
N LYS A 117 5.75 -10.25 13.79
CA LYS A 117 5.39 -11.17 12.69
C LYS A 117 4.07 -11.90 12.94
N LEU A 118 3.84 -12.34 14.17
CA LEU A 118 2.58 -12.98 14.55
C LEU A 118 1.42 -11.99 14.49
N ALA A 119 1.60 -10.77 14.99
CA ALA A 119 0.60 -9.70 14.90
C ALA A 119 0.22 -9.41 13.44
N TRP A 120 1.19 -9.27 12.54
CA TRP A 120 0.93 -9.10 11.11
C TRP A 120 0.07 -10.22 10.53
N ARG A 121 0.38 -11.49 10.87
CA ARG A 121 -0.40 -12.64 10.40
C ARG A 121 -1.84 -12.58 10.92
N ILE A 122 -2.04 -12.34 12.21
CA ILE A 122 -3.36 -12.25 12.83
C ILE A 122 -4.18 -11.10 12.21
N CYS A 123 -3.60 -9.90 12.12
CA CYS A 123 -4.27 -8.73 11.56
C CYS A 123 -4.61 -8.92 10.07
N SER A 124 -3.73 -9.54 9.29
CA SER A 124 -4.00 -9.83 7.87
C SER A 124 -5.15 -10.83 7.67
N VAL A 125 -5.28 -11.83 8.55
CA VAL A 125 -6.42 -12.77 8.53
C VAL A 125 -7.71 -12.05 8.94
N PHE A 126 -7.64 -11.21 9.96
CA PHE A 126 -8.79 -10.40 10.37
C PHE A 126 -9.23 -9.45 9.26
N ALA A 127 -8.30 -8.85 8.51
CA ALA A 127 -8.61 -8.02 7.35
C ALA A 127 -9.38 -8.80 6.28
N CYS A 128 -8.95 -10.03 5.97
CA CYS A 128 -9.64 -10.91 5.03
C CYS A 128 -11.05 -11.29 5.51
N MET A 129 -11.21 -11.62 6.80
CA MET A 129 -12.51 -11.99 7.35
C MET A 129 -13.48 -10.80 7.34
N LEU A 130 -13.02 -9.62 7.76
CA LEU A 130 -13.83 -8.41 7.77
C LEU A 130 -14.22 -7.97 6.36
N THR A 131 -13.29 -7.98 5.40
CA THR A 131 -13.60 -7.63 4.00
C THR A 131 -14.56 -8.61 3.36
N LEU A 132 -14.42 -9.91 3.61
CA LEU A 132 -15.37 -10.91 3.13
C LEU A 132 -16.75 -10.73 3.76
N ALA A 133 -16.82 -10.57 5.08
CA ALA A 133 -18.07 -10.34 5.78
C ALA A 133 -18.76 -9.07 5.29
N CYS A 134 -18.00 -8.00 5.07
CA CYS A 134 -18.50 -6.75 4.51
C CYS A 134 -19.00 -6.94 3.08
N ALA A 135 -18.25 -7.58 2.20
CA ALA A 135 -18.67 -7.83 0.82
C ALA A 135 -19.99 -8.62 0.75
N LEU A 136 -20.13 -9.67 1.57
CA LEU A 136 -21.33 -10.48 1.63
C LEU A 136 -22.53 -9.71 2.19
N ALA A 137 -22.38 -9.10 3.36
CA ALA A 137 -23.46 -8.36 4.00
C ALA A 137 -23.87 -7.13 3.17
N TYR A 138 -22.91 -6.43 2.57
CA TYR A 138 -23.20 -5.27 1.73
C TYR A 138 -23.93 -5.65 0.45
N THR A 139 -23.53 -6.77 -0.17
CA THR A 139 -24.26 -7.32 -1.31
C THR A 139 -25.69 -7.71 -0.91
N ASP A 140 -25.90 -8.40 0.21
CA ASP A 140 -27.24 -8.80 0.67
C ASP A 140 -28.14 -7.59 0.94
N ILE A 141 -27.64 -6.59 1.68
CA ILE A 141 -28.42 -5.40 2.01
C ILE A 141 -28.77 -4.62 0.75
N VAL A 142 -27.81 -4.35 -0.13
CA VAL A 142 -28.06 -3.58 -1.36
C VAL A 142 -29.01 -4.34 -2.27
N ALA A 143 -28.87 -5.65 -2.41
CA ALA A 143 -29.68 -6.46 -3.33
C ALA A 143 -31.12 -6.69 -2.83
N THR A 144 -31.30 -6.93 -1.53
CA THR A 144 -32.58 -7.45 -0.99
C THR A 144 -33.38 -6.43 -0.19
N LYS A 145 -32.74 -5.41 0.39
CA LYS A 145 -33.40 -4.48 1.30
C LYS A 145 -33.81 -3.19 0.62
N SER A 146 -34.72 -2.48 1.28
CA SER A 146 -35.18 -1.15 0.91
C SER A 146 -35.44 -0.33 2.16
N ALA A 147 -35.35 0.98 2.00
CA ALA A 147 -35.95 1.97 2.87
C ALA A 147 -37.47 1.81 2.91
N TYR A 148 -38.08 2.05 4.06
CA TYR A 148 -39.53 2.10 4.22
C TYR A 148 -39.94 3.21 5.20
N VAL A 149 -41.15 3.74 5.01
CA VAL A 149 -41.70 4.84 5.82
C VAL A 149 -42.83 4.31 6.69
N THR A 150 -42.87 4.75 7.95
CA THR A 150 -43.95 4.43 8.91
C THR A 150 -44.53 5.70 9.51
N GLY A 151 -45.81 5.74 9.88
CA GLY A 151 -46.40 6.79 10.72
C GLY A 151 -47.22 7.89 10.01
N ALA A 152 -47.16 7.99 8.67
CA ALA A 152 -48.06 8.82 7.88
C ALA A 152 -48.66 8.02 6.71
N ASN A 153 -49.75 8.53 6.13
CA ASN A 153 -50.49 7.88 5.05
C ASN A 153 -49.53 7.51 3.90
N ALA A 154 -49.44 6.23 3.53
CA ALA A 154 -48.43 5.73 2.59
C ALA A 154 -48.42 6.47 1.25
N ALA A 155 -49.57 7.02 0.84
CA ALA A 155 -49.73 7.83 -0.36
C ALA A 155 -49.05 9.21 -0.27
N GLU A 156 -49.04 9.85 0.90
CA GLU A 156 -48.35 11.13 1.10
C GLU A 156 -46.84 10.92 1.16
N SER A 157 -46.38 9.89 1.88
CA SER A 157 -44.95 9.56 1.94
C SER A 157 -44.38 9.26 0.55
N GLN A 158 -45.11 8.50 -0.29
CA GLN A 158 -44.71 8.23 -1.67
C GLN A 158 -44.60 9.50 -2.52
N ARG A 159 -45.51 10.47 -2.29
CA ARG A 159 -45.56 11.73 -3.03
C ARG A 159 -44.43 12.69 -2.60
N GLU A 160 -44.10 12.73 -1.32
CA GLU A 160 -42.98 13.51 -0.79
C GLU A 160 -41.61 12.91 -1.18
N LEU A 161 -41.51 11.57 -1.21
CA LEU A 161 -40.34 10.88 -1.75
C LEU A 161 -40.12 11.19 -3.24
N ALA A 162 -41.20 11.31 -4.01
CA ALA A 162 -41.12 11.75 -5.40
C ALA A 162 -40.70 13.22 -5.53
N ALA A 163 -41.03 14.07 -4.55
CA ALA A 163 -40.63 15.48 -4.50
C ALA A 163 -39.15 15.67 -4.13
N TYR A 164 -38.59 14.80 -3.28
CA TYR A 164 -37.17 14.85 -2.89
C TYR A 164 -36.23 14.63 -4.08
N GLY A 165 -36.59 13.74 -5.02
CA GLY A 165 -35.84 13.51 -6.26
C GLY A 165 -34.42 12.95 -6.09
N GLY A 166 -33.97 12.65 -4.86
CA GLY A 166 -32.65 12.13 -4.55
C GLY A 166 -32.59 10.60 -4.52
N SER A 167 -32.50 10.02 -3.32
CA SER A 167 -32.20 8.60 -3.08
C SER A 167 -33.38 7.66 -3.33
N PRO A 168 -33.20 6.58 -4.11
CA PRO A 168 -34.25 5.58 -4.30
C PRO A 168 -34.45 4.76 -3.02
N LEU A 169 -35.71 4.40 -2.73
CA LEU A 169 -36.06 3.57 -1.58
C LEU A 169 -35.40 2.19 -1.66
N ARG A 170 -35.29 1.64 -2.86
CA ARG A 170 -34.62 0.35 -3.08
C ARG A 170 -33.13 0.61 -3.22
N TYR A 171 -32.32 0.03 -2.34
CA TYR A 171 -30.88 0.27 -2.32
C TYR A 171 -30.19 -0.15 -3.63
N ARG A 172 -30.69 -1.22 -4.27
CA ARG A 172 -30.23 -1.70 -5.58
C ARG A 172 -30.46 -0.71 -6.74
N ASP A 173 -31.31 0.30 -6.58
CA ASP A 173 -31.54 1.28 -7.64
C ASP A 173 -30.58 2.49 -7.47
N ASN A 174 -29.83 2.55 -6.35
CA ASN A 174 -28.79 3.55 -6.12
C ASN A 174 -27.48 3.10 -6.79
N GLY A 175 -27.12 3.77 -7.89
CA GLY A 175 -25.92 3.47 -8.65
C GLY A 175 -24.62 3.60 -7.84
N ARG A 176 -24.55 4.51 -6.86
CA ARG A 176 -23.38 4.68 -5.97
C ARG A 176 -23.23 3.50 -5.01
N ALA A 177 -24.35 3.01 -4.46
CA ALA A 177 -24.36 1.83 -3.61
C ALA A 177 -23.93 0.57 -4.38
N ILE A 178 -24.42 0.36 -5.60
CA ILE A 178 -23.99 -0.76 -6.45
C ILE A 178 -22.51 -0.64 -6.79
N ALA A 179 -22.05 0.54 -7.23
CA ALA A 179 -20.67 0.76 -7.58
C ALA A 179 -19.74 0.48 -6.39
N SER A 180 -20.11 0.90 -5.19
CA SER A 180 -19.40 0.60 -3.94
C SER A 180 -19.21 -0.92 -3.77
N VAL A 181 -20.28 -1.70 -3.86
CA VAL A 181 -20.22 -3.18 -3.77
C VAL A 181 -19.35 -3.78 -4.88
N VAL A 182 -19.47 -3.28 -6.12
CA VAL A 182 -18.69 -3.77 -7.26
C VAL A 182 -17.19 -3.54 -7.06
N PHE A 183 -16.76 -2.42 -6.47
CA PHE A 183 -15.35 -2.17 -6.15
C PHE A 183 -14.87 -2.98 -4.93
N LEU A 184 -15.76 -3.26 -3.98
CA LEU A 184 -15.44 -4.03 -2.78
C LEU A 184 -15.04 -5.47 -3.09
N TRP A 185 -15.68 -6.12 -4.07
CA TRP A 185 -15.39 -7.52 -4.43
C TRP A 185 -13.95 -7.72 -4.95
N PRO A 186 -13.47 -6.98 -5.96
CA PRO A 186 -12.06 -6.99 -6.35
C PRO A 186 -11.14 -6.58 -5.20
N GLY A 187 -11.51 -5.57 -4.41
CA GLY A 187 -10.74 -5.15 -3.22
C GLY A 187 -10.53 -6.28 -2.22
N MET A 188 -11.57 -7.08 -1.97
CA MET A 188 -11.51 -8.29 -1.15
C MET A 188 -10.54 -9.31 -1.75
N VAL A 189 -10.62 -9.61 -3.05
CA VAL A 189 -9.68 -10.54 -3.71
C VAL A 189 -8.24 -10.07 -3.54
N PHE A 190 -7.95 -8.79 -3.81
CA PHE A 190 -6.60 -8.25 -3.61
C PHE A 190 -6.18 -8.25 -2.14
N THR A 191 -7.11 -8.15 -1.19
CA THR A 191 -6.83 -8.31 0.25
C THR A 191 -6.35 -9.73 0.56
N PHE A 192 -6.99 -10.77 0.01
CA PHE A 192 -6.53 -12.15 0.16
C PHE A 192 -5.14 -12.38 -0.46
N VAL A 193 -4.92 -11.87 -1.68
CA VAL A 193 -3.61 -11.97 -2.33
C VAL A 193 -2.54 -11.21 -1.53
N SER A 194 -2.88 -10.04 -0.97
CA SER A 194 -1.99 -9.25 -0.12
C SER A 194 -1.58 -10.02 1.13
N THR A 195 -2.53 -10.66 1.81
CA THR A 195 -2.25 -11.54 2.96
C THR A 195 -1.31 -12.69 2.59
N TYR A 196 -1.57 -13.37 1.47
CA TYR A 196 -0.71 -14.43 0.99
C TYR A 196 0.73 -13.93 0.72
N LEU A 197 0.89 -12.79 0.05
CA LEU A 197 2.19 -12.20 -0.23
C LEU A 197 2.91 -11.74 1.03
N LEU A 198 2.19 -11.19 2.01
CA LEU A 198 2.74 -10.82 3.31
C LEU A 198 3.31 -12.04 4.03
N TRP A 199 2.58 -13.15 4.05
CA TRP A 199 3.03 -14.38 4.72
C TRP A 199 4.25 -14.99 4.02
N ARG A 200 4.22 -15.03 2.69
CA ARG A 200 5.35 -15.49 1.87
C ARG A 200 6.57 -14.61 2.03
N SER A 201 6.37 -13.29 2.18
CA SER A 201 7.43 -12.33 2.50
C SER A 201 8.10 -12.67 3.82
N ILE A 202 7.31 -12.84 4.88
CA ILE A 202 7.81 -13.14 6.23
C ILE A 202 8.60 -14.45 6.19
N ALA A 203 8.08 -15.49 5.54
CA ALA A 203 8.76 -16.78 5.40
C ALA A 203 10.08 -16.68 4.61
N HIS A 204 10.12 -15.87 3.54
CA HIS A 204 11.36 -15.65 2.79
C HIS A 204 12.39 -14.88 3.62
N ILE A 205 11.97 -13.83 4.33
CA ILE A 205 12.85 -13.04 5.21
C ILE A 205 13.42 -13.93 6.32
N ASP A 206 12.61 -14.80 6.92
CA ASP A 206 13.03 -15.75 7.96
C ASP A 206 14.06 -16.77 7.43
N ALA A 207 13.92 -17.23 6.19
CA ALA A 207 14.78 -18.28 5.62
C ALA A 207 16.06 -17.75 4.96
N TYR A 208 16.01 -16.56 4.34
CA TYR A 208 17.04 -16.10 3.41
C TYR A 208 17.48 -14.65 3.61
N GLY A 209 16.86 -13.93 4.54
CA GLY A 209 17.02 -12.49 4.68
C GLY A 209 16.21 -11.69 3.65
N PRO A 210 16.31 -10.34 3.69
CA PRO A 210 15.45 -9.42 2.95
C PRO A 210 15.80 -9.27 1.45
N MET A 211 17.01 -9.66 1.04
CA MET A 211 17.50 -9.49 -0.33
C MET A 211 16.88 -10.51 -1.30
N SER A 212 16.72 -10.11 -2.56
CA SER A 212 16.29 -11.01 -3.63
C SER A 212 17.38 -12.04 -3.97
N THR A 213 16.98 -13.19 -4.53
CA THR A 213 17.91 -14.26 -4.92
C THR A 213 18.99 -13.78 -5.90
N HIS A 214 18.66 -12.80 -6.76
CA HIS A 214 19.59 -12.18 -7.69
C HIS A 214 20.60 -11.27 -6.98
N ALA A 215 20.15 -10.41 -6.07
CA ALA A 215 21.02 -9.54 -5.29
C ALA A 215 21.96 -10.33 -4.37
N ARG A 216 21.47 -11.41 -3.75
CA ARG A 216 22.31 -12.31 -2.93
C ARG A 216 23.41 -12.96 -3.76
N LYS A 217 23.08 -13.52 -4.93
CA LYS A 217 24.08 -14.13 -5.82
C LYS A 217 25.13 -13.11 -6.27
N MET A 218 24.71 -11.87 -6.54
CA MET A 218 25.63 -10.80 -6.96
C MET A 218 26.57 -10.38 -5.82
N ASN A 219 26.08 -10.31 -4.57
CA ASN A 219 26.90 -10.04 -3.38
C ASN A 219 27.82 -11.21 -2.98
N ASP A 220 27.39 -12.46 -3.18
CA ASP A 220 28.26 -13.62 -2.93
C ASP A 220 29.35 -13.76 -4.01
N LEU A 221 29.10 -13.31 -5.25
CA LEU A 221 30.09 -13.23 -6.32
C LEU A 221 31.13 -12.12 -6.11
N SER A 222 30.79 -11.05 -5.37
CA SER A 222 31.67 -9.92 -5.10
C SER A 222 32.39 -10.00 -3.74
N LYS A 223 32.14 -11.03 -2.93
CA LYS A 223 33.02 -11.35 -1.79
C LYS A 223 34.37 -11.84 -2.35
N PRO A 224 35.50 -11.20 -2.04
CA PRO A 224 36.79 -11.75 -2.38
C PRO A 224 36.92 -13.12 -1.70
N VAL A 225 37.27 -14.13 -2.48
CA VAL A 225 37.67 -15.44 -1.96
C VAL A 225 38.81 -15.17 -0.98
N THR A 226 38.52 -15.22 0.33
CA THR A 226 39.56 -15.15 1.36
C THR A 226 40.55 -16.25 1.05
N GLU A 227 41.76 -15.86 0.65
CA GLU A 227 42.87 -16.75 0.39
C GLU A 227 43.03 -17.71 1.59
N LYS A 228 43.19 -18.99 1.28
CA LYS A 228 43.64 -19.98 2.25
C LYS A 228 44.90 -19.44 2.94
N PRO A 229 45.05 -19.56 4.26
CA PRO A 229 46.34 -19.31 4.89
C PRO A 229 47.33 -20.31 4.29
N VAL A 230 48.39 -19.79 3.66
CA VAL A 230 49.59 -20.56 3.36
C VAL A 230 50.31 -20.72 4.70
N ASP A 231 50.51 -21.97 5.11
CA ASP A 231 51.37 -22.29 6.24
C ASP A 231 52.81 -21.85 5.90
N GLU A 232 53.29 -20.77 6.54
CA GLU A 232 54.70 -20.36 6.48
C GLU A 232 55.44 -20.87 7.72
N GLU A 233 56.13 -21.99 7.55
CA GLU A 233 57.28 -22.37 8.38
C GLU A 233 58.58 -21.88 7.73
N ALA A 234 59.47 -21.37 8.60
CA ALA A 234 60.92 -21.30 8.48
C ALA A 234 61.57 -20.24 7.57
N SER A 235 61.95 -19.14 8.23
CA SER A 235 63.06 -18.25 7.90
C SER A 235 64.42 -18.96 7.82
N LEU A 236 65.22 -18.69 6.77
CA LEU A 236 66.59 -18.13 6.81
C LEU A 236 67.41 -18.48 5.55
N SER A 237 67.99 -17.43 4.96
CA SER A 237 69.34 -17.33 4.35
C SER A 237 69.39 -16.83 2.90
N ALA A 238 70.32 -15.90 2.70
CA ALA A 238 70.50 -14.99 1.58
C ALA A 238 71.32 -15.57 0.41
N GLU A 239 71.14 -15.03 -0.79
CA GLU A 239 72.14 -14.40 -1.70
C GLU A 239 71.60 -14.31 -3.15
N GLY A 240 71.87 -13.20 -3.85
CA GLY A 240 71.46 -12.95 -5.26
C GLY A 240 72.35 -13.69 -6.29
N PRO A 241 72.32 -13.38 -7.63
CA PRO A 241 71.92 -12.11 -8.25
C PRO A 241 71.05 -12.18 -9.56
N THR A 242 70.47 -11.02 -9.88
CA THR A 242 70.10 -10.36 -11.17
C THR A 242 69.86 -11.13 -12.49
N LEU A 243 68.76 -10.77 -13.19
CA LEU A 243 68.47 -10.67 -14.67
C LEU A 243 67.01 -11.12 -14.91
N ALA A 244 66.11 -10.54 -15.73
CA ALA A 244 66.10 -9.44 -16.68
C ALA A 244 64.62 -9.01 -16.92
N GLN A 245 64.40 -7.75 -17.30
CA GLN A 245 63.14 -7.23 -17.85
C GLN A 245 63.09 -7.51 -19.38
N PRO A 246 61.91 -7.63 -20.01
CA PRO A 246 61.30 -6.46 -20.66
C PRO A 246 59.76 -6.48 -20.44
N GLY A 247 59.02 -5.37 -20.33
CA GLY A 247 59.07 -4.13 -21.10
C GLY A 247 57.73 -4.01 -21.84
N GLN A 248 56.87 -3.08 -21.45
CA GLN A 248 56.07 -2.25 -22.37
C GLN A 248 55.25 -1.21 -21.59
N SER A 249 55.79 0.00 -21.61
CA SER A 249 55.13 1.27 -21.48
C SER A 249 54.07 1.48 -22.56
N HIS A 250 52.91 2.05 -22.22
CA HIS A 250 52.32 3.11 -23.04
C HIS A 250 51.57 4.10 -22.16
N ALA A 251 51.87 5.36 -22.43
CA ALA A 251 51.58 6.54 -21.63
C ALA A 251 50.19 7.10 -21.91
N ARG A 252 49.71 7.85 -20.91
CA ARG A 252 48.64 8.85 -20.97
C ARG A 252 49.06 10.02 -21.88
N PRO A 253 48.09 10.80 -22.38
CA PRO A 253 48.28 12.24 -22.31
C PRO A 253 47.06 12.95 -21.70
N GLU A 254 47.35 13.88 -20.79
CA GLU A 254 46.43 14.96 -20.39
C GLU A 254 46.57 16.15 -21.34
N GLY A 255 45.43 16.79 -21.64
CA GLY A 255 45.28 18.25 -21.70
C GLY A 255 45.42 18.95 -23.06
N PHE A 256 44.34 19.62 -23.51
CA PHE A 256 44.36 21.08 -23.78
C PHE A 256 42.95 21.68 -24.06
N HIS A 257 42.54 22.59 -23.17
CA HIS A 257 41.76 23.85 -23.28
C HIS A 257 40.37 24.03 -23.94
N ASP A 258 39.47 24.55 -23.10
CA ASP A 258 38.61 25.75 -23.19
C ASP A 258 37.89 26.15 -24.49
N ARG A 259 36.56 26.31 -24.38
CA ARG A 259 35.81 27.55 -24.74
C ARG A 259 34.30 27.37 -24.52
N ASN A 260 33.76 28.06 -23.51
CA ASN A 260 32.59 28.95 -23.60
C ASN A 260 31.95 29.18 -22.23
N ALA A 261 32.51 30.14 -21.50
CA ALA A 261 31.74 30.97 -20.60
C ALA A 261 31.06 32.08 -21.42
N GLY A 262 29.76 32.28 -21.17
CA GLY A 262 29.07 33.54 -21.44
C GLY A 262 27.99 33.50 -22.50
N THR A 263 26.72 33.32 -22.10
CA THR A 263 25.64 34.27 -22.46
C THR A 263 24.41 34.10 -21.56
N SER A 264 23.96 35.23 -21.00
CA SER A 264 22.55 35.56 -20.68
C SER A 264 21.96 35.14 -19.32
N GLN A 265 22.42 35.84 -18.28
CA GLN A 265 21.53 36.39 -17.25
C GLN A 265 20.77 37.61 -17.83
N GLN A 266 19.53 37.83 -17.37
CA GLN A 266 18.63 38.98 -17.56
C GLN A 266 17.49 38.88 -18.58
N LEU A 267 16.30 38.62 -18.06
CA LEU A 267 14.98 39.18 -18.39
C LEU A 267 13.99 38.48 -17.43
N HIS A 268 13.04 39.09 -16.74
CA HIS A 268 12.74 40.46 -16.38
C HIS A 268 11.61 40.33 -15.33
N SER A 269 11.64 41.11 -14.26
CA SER A 269 10.45 41.40 -13.45
C SER A 269 9.38 42.14 -14.27
N ALA A 270 8.12 42.00 -13.83
CA ALA A 270 6.89 42.70 -14.24
C ALA A 270 6.05 42.01 -15.34
N VAL A 271 4.98 41.31 -14.93
CA VAL A 271 3.57 41.77 -14.95
C VAL A 271 2.83 41.05 -13.83
#